data_AF-A0A962C0X9-F1
#
_entry.id   AF-A0A962C0X9-F1
#
_cell.length_a   1.000
_cell.length_b   1.000
_cell.length_c   1.000
_cell.angle_alpha   90.00
_cell.angle_beta   90.00
_cell.angle_gamma   90.00
#
_symmetry.space_group_name_H-M   'P 1'
#
loop_
_entity.id
_entity.type
_entity.pdbx_description
1 polymer ?
#
loop_
_entity_poly.entity_id
_entity_poly.type
_entity_poly.pdbx_seq_one_letter_code
_entity_poly.pdbx_strand_id
1 'polypeptide(L)'
;MTSTKYTLQGLAPRIKHGLVGLIGTLALIAGGQALANTLQDISYATATDGSVRIVLHLAEPATGAQTFTTDDPPRIAIDLPDTANNIADRRIVVGSGATSAISAVEAGGRTRVVVDLFDRTTHKAYADGSTYVIDIAPMAAGTVASTTPGLAADPAKRVAGVNAAISNVDFRRTPTGAAQIRLQLTRENALVDLNADGQRVNIDLQDVDVPEALRQKLDVTDFATPAQSIETTQNAKGSRVAVAVNGAFETMAYQTGGEYVLEISPKVDPVAAGDGSVSVGQAADKGYTGKPVTFNFQDIPVRTVLNLIGDEAKMNVVVADTVSGNVTLRLI
;
A
#
# COMPACT_ATOMS: atom_id res chain seq x y z
N MET A 1 62.92 71.83 -66.68
CA MET A 1 62.13 72.35 -67.81
C MET A 1 60.78 71.63 -67.78
N THR A 2 59.58 72.18 -67.91
CA THR A 2 58.98 73.51 -67.81
C THR A 2 57.46 73.24 -67.95
N SER A 3 56.60 73.75 -67.04
CA SER A 3 55.15 74.02 -67.25
C SER A 3 54.22 72.79 -67.46
N THR A 4 52.96 72.70 -67.04
CA THR A 4 51.87 73.68 -66.96
C THR A 4 50.79 73.20 -65.96
N LYS A 5 50.05 74.20 -65.46
CA LYS A 5 49.04 74.25 -64.42
C LYS A 5 47.59 73.86 -64.84
N TYR A 6 46.83 73.42 -63.83
CA TYR A 6 45.39 73.61 -63.50
C TYR A 6 44.23 73.14 -64.42
N THR A 7 43.23 72.48 -63.81
CA THR A 7 41.79 72.87 -63.65
C THR A 7 40.93 71.60 -63.43
N LEU A 8 40.53 71.22 -62.20
CA LEU A 8 39.33 71.61 -61.41
C LEU A 8 37.97 71.52 -62.13
N GLN A 9 37.10 70.58 -61.73
CA GLN A 9 35.80 70.84 -61.07
C GLN A 9 34.82 69.65 -61.19
N GLY A 10 34.21 69.31 -60.05
CA GLY A 10 33.12 68.34 -59.92
C GLY A 10 32.95 67.93 -58.46
N LEU A 11 32.37 68.84 -57.65
CA LEU A 11 32.28 68.78 -56.18
C LEU A 11 30.87 68.37 -55.72
N ALA A 12 30.78 67.32 -54.88
CA ALA A 12 29.87 67.12 -53.72
C ALA A 12 28.33 66.97 -53.95
N PRO A 13 27.52 66.42 -52.98
CA PRO A 13 27.80 66.22 -51.53
C PRO A 13 27.56 64.78 -50.98
N ARG A 14 28.35 64.26 -50.03
CA ARG A 14 28.16 64.23 -48.55
C ARG A 14 26.68 64.02 -48.11
N ILE A 15 26.36 62.97 -47.34
CA ILE A 15 26.28 62.96 -45.86
C ILE A 15 26.46 61.54 -45.25
N LYS A 16 27.47 61.42 -44.37
CA LYS A 16 27.63 60.74 -43.07
C LYS A 16 26.94 59.39 -42.72
N HIS A 17 27.82 58.42 -42.44
CA HIS A 17 27.85 57.37 -41.39
C HIS A 17 26.59 56.57 -40.98
N GLY A 18 26.69 55.25 -41.16
CA GLY A 18 25.91 54.25 -40.42
C GLY A 18 26.60 52.88 -40.47
N LEU A 19 27.25 52.52 -39.37
CA LEU A 19 27.84 51.21 -39.10
C LEU A 19 26.72 50.17 -38.86
N VAL A 20 26.50 49.25 -39.79
CA VAL A 20 25.68 48.02 -39.58
C VAL A 20 26.24 46.99 -40.59
N GLY A 21 26.89 45.89 -40.23
CA GLY A 21 26.43 44.85 -39.30
C GLY A 21 25.99 43.64 -40.12
N LEU A 22 26.94 42.93 -40.77
CA LEU A 22 26.63 41.67 -41.45
C LEU A 22 26.82 40.52 -40.45
N ILE A 23 25.79 40.33 -39.64
CA ILE A 23 25.65 39.23 -38.70
C ILE A 23 25.45 37.94 -39.51
N GLY A 24 26.39 37.01 -39.36
CA GLY A 24 26.17 35.61 -39.73
C GLY A 24 25.21 34.97 -38.75
N THR A 25 24.00 34.66 -39.21
CA THR A 25 23.06 33.82 -38.46
C THR A 25 23.42 32.35 -38.69
N LEU A 26 24.44 31.90 -37.97
CA LEU A 26 24.56 30.50 -37.60
C LEU A 26 23.42 30.24 -36.60
N ALA A 27 22.32 29.65 -37.08
CA ALA A 27 21.27 29.17 -36.22
C ALA A 27 21.82 28.01 -35.39
N LEU A 28 22.41 28.34 -34.23
CA LEU A 28 22.55 27.38 -33.15
C LEU A 28 21.13 26.98 -32.77
N ILE A 29 20.78 25.75 -33.13
CA ILE A 29 19.71 25.01 -32.48
C ILE A 29 20.18 24.86 -31.03
N ALA A 30 19.86 25.84 -30.19
CA ALA A 30 19.82 25.66 -28.76
C ALA A 30 18.63 24.73 -28.50
N GLY A 31 18.83 23.43 -28.71
CA GLY A 31 18.07 22.44 -27.98
C GLY A 31 18.33 22.74 -26.53
N GLY A 32 17.39 23.40 -25.87
CA GLY A 32 17.43 23.57 -24.43
C GLY A 32 17.50 22.17 -23.86
N GLN A 33 18.67 21.80 -23.34
CA GLN A 33 18.74 20.72 -22.37
C GLN A 33 17.85 21.23 -21.24
N ALA A 34 16.66 20.66 -21.09
CA ALA A 34 15.83 20.93 -19.93
C ALA A 34 16.74 20.71 -18.72
N LEU A 35 16.89 21.75 -17.88
CA LEU A 35 17.65 21.63 -16.65
C LEU A 35 17.04 20.46 -15.89
N ALA A 36 17.82 19.39 -15.69
CA ALA A 36 17.36 18.23 -14.96
C ALA A 36 17.02 18.69 -13.54
N ASN A 37 15.74 18.68 -13.20
CA ASN A 37 15.29 18.97 -11.85
C ASN A 37 15.81 17.86 -10.92
N THR A 38 15.84 18.08 -9.62
CA THR A 38 16.29 17.07 -8.65
C THR A 38 15.34 17.05 -7.48
N LEU A 39 14.83 15.86 -7.14
CA LEU A 39 14.11 15.60 -5.89
C LEU A 39 15.15 15.54 -4.75
N GLN A 40 15.18 16.57 -3.91
CA GLN A 40 16.18 16.78 -2.88
C GLN A 40 15.78 16.15 -1.53
N ASP A 41 14.51 16.25 -1.16
CA ASP A 41 14.00 15.75 0.11
C ASP A 41 12.53 15.34 0.03
N ILE A 42 12.11 14.45 0.93
CA ILE A 42 10.71 14.06 1.14
C ILE A 42 10.40 14.24 2.62
N SER A 43 9.50 15.17 2.92
CA SER A 43 9.01 15.39 4.28
C SER A 43 7.55 15.00 4.40
N TYR A 44 7.12 14.60 5.60
CA TYR A 44 5.73 14.25 5.87
C TYR A 44 5.30 14.68 7.27
N ALA A 45 4.01 14.92 7.42
CA ALA A 45 3.38 15.19 8.71
C ALA A 45 2.05 14.44 8.80
N THR A 46 1.82 13.78 9.92
CA THR A 46 0.57 13.08 10.25
C THR A 46 -0.26 13.91 11.22
N ALA A 47 -1.53 14.08 10.89
CA ALA A 47 -2.51 14.74 11.74
C ALA A 47 -3.29 13.70 12.57
N THR A 48 -3.91 14.16 13.66
CA THR A 48 -4.64 13.32 14.62
C THR A 48 -5.91 12.71 14.04
N ASP A 49 -6.41 13.23 12.93
CA ASP A 49 -7.54 12.72 12.14
C ASP A 49 -7.11 11.62 11.14
N GLY A 50 -5.84 11.21 11.17
CA GLY A 50 -5.26 10.23 10.26
C GLY A 50 -4.86 10.78 8.90
N SER A 51 -5.06 12.07 8.63
CA SER A 51 -4.59 12.71 7.42
C SER A 51 -3.06 12.80 7.40
N VAL A 52 -2.47 12.66 6.22
CA VAL A 52 -1.02 12.74 5.99
C VAL A 52 -0.74 13.78 4.93
N ARG A 53 0.08 14.78 5.25
CA ARG A 53 0.63 15.70 4.27
C ARG A 53 2.04 15.23 3.92
N ILE A 54 2.30 15.02 2.63
CA ILE A 54 3.62 14.73 2.09
C ILE A 54 4.06 15.93 1.25
N VAL A 55 5.31 16.35 1.42
CA VAL A 55 5.91 17.44 0.65
C VAL A 55 7.20 16.94 0.01
N LEU A 56 7.22 16.91 -1.31
CA LEU A 56 8.41 16.66 -2.12
C LEU A 56 9.12 17.99 -2.33
N HIS A 57 10.40 18.06 -1.98
CA HIS A 57 11.24 19.24 -2.16
C HIS A 57 12.13 19.06 -3.40
N LEU A 58 11.99 19.94 -4.38
CA LEU A 58 12.72 19.91 -5.63
C LEU A 58 13.69 21.09 -5.75
N ALA A 59 14.69 20.95 -6.62
CA ALA A 59 15.64 22.02 -6.93
C ALA A 59 15.00 23.16 -7.74
N GLU A 60 14.10 22.80 -8.65
CA GLU A 60 13.38 23.68 -9.56
C GLU A 60 11.86 23.44 -9.44
N PRO A 61 11.00 24.34 -9.95
CA PRO A 61 9.56 24.13 -9.91
C PRO A 61 9.09 22.80 -10.50
N ALA A 62 8.11 22.15 -9.86
CA ALA A 62 7.59 20.84 -10.25
C ALA A 62 6.66 20.89 -11.49
N THR A 63 7.13 21.49 -12.58
CA THR A 63 6.36 21.65 -13.81
C THR A 63 6.08 20.29 -14.45
N GLY A 64 4.80 19.99 -14.73
CA GLY A 64 4.41 18.77 -15.42
C GLY A 64 4.31 17.52 -14.54
N ALA A 65 4.40 17.66 -13.21
CA ALA A 65 4.14 16.56 -12.29
C ALA A 65 2.72 15.98 -12.48
N GLN A 66 2.60 14.65 -12.46
CA GLN A 66 1.32 13.94 -12.61
C GLN A 66 1.10 13.01 -11.43
N THR A 67 -0.11 12.99 -10.87
CA THR A 67 -0.47 12.10 -9.77
C THR A 67 -1.51 11.09 -10.25
N PHE A 68 -1.32 9.83 -9.86
CA PHE A 68 -2.15 8.68 -10.21
C PHE A 68 -2.48 7.89 -8.95
N THR A 69 -3.63 7.20 -8.95
CA THR A 69 -4.02 6.32 -7.84
C THR A 69 -4.28 4.92 -8.36
N THR A 70 -3.87 3.93 -7.60
CA THR A 70 -4.20 2.51 -7.79
C THR A 70 -4.93 2.06 -6.55
N ASP A 71 -5.99 1.28 -6.70
CA ASP A 71 -6.85 0.90 -5.58
C ASP A 71 -6.53 -0.47 -4.98
N ASP A 72 -5.89 -1.35 -5.76
CA ASP A 72 -5.53 -2.71 -5.35
C ASP A 72 -4.14 -3.08 -5.90
N PRO A 73 -3.09 -3.06 -5.08
CA PRO A 73 -3.04 -2.49 -3.72
C PRO A 73 -3.19 -0.94 -3.72
N PRO A 74 -3.70 -0.33 -2.64
CA PRO A 74 -3.95 1.11 -2.56
C PRO A 74 -2.63 1.91 -2.55
N ARG A 75 -2.42 2.72 -3.60
CA ARG A 75 -1.19 3.51 -3.80
C ARG A 75 -1.47 4.83 -4.49
N ILE A 76 -0.70 5.86 -4.16
CA ILE A 76 -0.60 7.09 -4.95
C ILE A 76 0.78 7.14 -5.60
N ALA A 77 0.83 7.27 -6.92
CA ALA A 77 2.07 7.41 -7.67
C ALA A 77 2.16 8.83 -8.26
N ILE A 78 3.30 9.48 -8.05
CA ILE A 78 3.60 10.81 -8.57
C ILE A 78 4.75 10.67 -9.57
N ASP A 79 4.50 11.05 -10.81
CA ASP A 79 5.49 11.10 -11.88
C ASP A 79 6.03 12.51 -12.01
N LEU A 80 7.33 12.66 -11.81
CA LEU A 80 8.10 13.88 -11.97
C LEU A 80 8.95 13.76 -13.25
N PRO A 81 8.56 14.43 -14.36
CA PRO A 81 9.34 14.40 -15.60
C PRO A 81 10.66 15.17 -15.41
N ASP A 82 11.68 14.76 -16.17
CA ASP A 82 13.01 15.38 -16.21
C ASP A 82 13.61 15.66 -14.81
N THR A 83 13.34 14.77 -13.86
CA THR A 83 13.70 14.93 -12.45
C THR A 83 14.56 13.75 -12.00
N ALA A 84 15.75 14.05 -11.48
CA ALA A 84 16.65 13.09 -10.84
C ALA A 84 16.26 12.83 -9.37
N ASN A 85 16.56 11.65 -8.84
CA ASN A 85 16.28 11.27 -7.46
C ASN A 85 17.52 11.36 -6.57
N ASN A 86 17.55 12.31 -5.63
CA ASN A 86 18.64 12.46 -4.64
C ASN A 86 18.22 12.00 -3.22
N ILE A 87 17.13 11.23 -3.10
CA ILE A 87 16.71 10.68 -1.80
C ILE A 87 17.64 9.52 -1.41
N ALA A 88 18.30 9.67 -0.26
CA ALA A 88 19.25 8.68 0.25
C ALA A 88 18.56 7.35 0.63
N ASP A 89 17.39 7.44 1.26
CA ASP A 89 16.63 6.28 1.69
C ASP A 89 15.73 5.75 0.57
N ARG A 90 15.95 4.50 0.17
CA ARG A 90 15.16 3.86 -0.87
C ARG A 90 13.67 3.70 -0.48
N ARG A 91 13.39 3.64 0.83
CA ARG A 91 12.04 3.53 1.38
C ARG A 91 11.98 4.25 2.72
N ILE A 92 11.08 5.23 2.82
CA ILE A 92 10.80 5.99 4.04
C ILE A 92 9.53 5.40 4.66
N VAL A 93 9.63 4.85 5.86
CA VAL A 93 8.48 4.26 6.58
C VAL A 93 7.75 5.38 7.31
N VAL A 94 6.46 5.57 7.00
CA VAL A 94 5.58 6.53 7.69
C VAL A 94 4.79 5.83 8.79
N GLY A 95 4.22 4.67 8.48
CA GLY A 95 3.61 3.75 9.43
C GLY A 95 2.44 4.32 10.24
N SER A 96 1.86 5.44 9.83
CA SER A 96 0.86 6.18 10.62
C SER A 96 -0.04 7.05 9.73
N GLY A 97 -1.24 7.34 10.24
CA GLY A 97 -2.30 7.95 9.42
C GLY A 97 -2.69 7.04 8.25
N ALA A 98 -3.03 7.62 7.11
CA ALA A 98 -3.42 6.87 5.92
C ALA A 98 -2.24 6.26 5.12
N THR A 99 -0.99 6.52 5.51
CA THR A 99 0.21 6.19 4.71
C THR A 99 1.11 5.17 5.39
N SER A 100 1.44 4.10 4.67
CA SER A 100 2.36 3.05 5.12
C SER A 100 3.82 3.45 4.88
N ALA A 101 4.19 3.75 3.64
CA ALA A 101 5.57 4.04 3.25
C ALA A 101 5.64 4.90 1.98
N ILE A 102 6.77 5.56 1.78
CA ILE A 102 7.07 6.34 0.57
C ILE A 102 8.35 5.78 -0.05
N SER A 103 8.38 5.67 -1.38
CA SER A 103 9.57 5.28 -2.14
C SER A 103 9.71 6.13 -3.38
N ALA A 104 10.95 6.39 -3.81
CA ALA A 104 11.23 7.13 -5.03
C ALA A 104 12.13 6.29 -5.94
N VAL A 105 11.77 6.19 -7.22
CA VAL A 105 12.53 5.43 -8.22
C VAL A 105 12.70 6.28 -9.47
N GLU A 106 13.94 6.42 -9.92
CA GLU A 106 14.28 7.12 -11.15
C GLU A 106 14.49 6.11 -12.28
N ALA A 107 13.85 6.34 -13.43
CA ALA A 107 14.08 5.58 -14.65
C ALA A 107 13.74 6.42 -15.89
N GLY A 108 14.65 6.43 -16.88
CA GLY A 108 14.39 7.01 -18.19
C GLY A 108 14.07 8.51 -18.17
N GLY A 109 14.76 9.29 -17.32
CA GLY A 109 14.55 10.74 -17.19
C GLY A 109 13.31 11.11 -16.39
N ARG A 110 12.67 10.17 -15.69
CA ARG A 110 11.50 10.43 -14.84
C ARG A 110 11.72 9.82 -13.47
N THR A 111 11.37 10.57 -12.43
CA THR A 111 11.28 10.04 -11.06
C THR A 111 9.82 9.72 -10.74
N ARG A 112 9.54 8.48 -10.38
CA ARG A 112 8.25 8.06 -9.83
C ARG A 112 8.35 7.92 -8.32
N VAL A 113 7.60 8.75 -7.60
CA VAL A 113 7.41 8.62 -6.15
C VAL A 113 6.15 7.80 -5.92
N VAL A 114 6.23 6.73 -5.13
CA VAL A 114 5.11 5.87 -4.78
C VAL A 114 4.86 5.97 -3.29
N VAL A 115 3.64 6.35 -2.94
CA VAL A 115 3.11 6.36 -1.58
C VAL A 115 2.24 5.12 -1.43
N ASP A 116 2.70 4.17 -0.62
CA ASP A 116 1.93 3.00 -0.21
C ASP A 116 0.94 3.42 0.88
N LEU A 117 -0.33 3.14 0.66
CA LEU A 117 -1.40 3.49 1.59
C LEU A 117 -1.84 2.25 2.36
N PHE A 118 -2.41 2.46 3.55
CA PHE A 118 -3.08 1.38 4.26
C PHE A 118 -4.43 1.04 3.63
N ASP A 119 -5.16 2.07 3.19
CA ASP A 119 -6.50 1.96 2.63
C ASP A 119 -6.71 2.94 1.47
N ARG A 120 -7.86 2.88 0.80
CA ARG A 120 -8.25 3.90 -0.19
C ARG A 120 -8.43 5.27 0.48
N THR A 121 -7.88 6.31 -0.13
CA THR A 121 -7.87 7.68 0.41
C THR A 121 -8.36 8.70 -0.61
N THR A 122 -8.92 9.80 -0.13
CA THR A 122 -9.02 11.01 -0.95
C THR A 122 -7.70 11.73 -0.90
N HIS A 123 -7.24 12.27 -2.02
CA HIS A 123 -6.03 13.07 -2.03
C HIS A 123 -6.20 14.35 -2.84
N LYS A 124 -5.41 15.36 -2.50
CA LYS A 124 -5.18 16.55 -3.31
C LYS A 124 -3.69 16.68 -3.54
N ALA A 125 -3.29 16.83 -4.79
CA ALA A 125 -1.90 17.02 -5.16
C ALA A 125 -1.77 18.31 -5.97
N TYR A 126 -0.79 19.13 -5.64
CA TYR A 126 -0.54 20.39 -6.33
C TYR A 126 0.93 20.80 -6.25
N ALA A 127 1.39 21.50 -7.28
CA ALA A 127 2.70 22.14 -7.27
C ALA A 127 2.60 23.49 -6.57
N ASP A 128 3.57 23.78 -5.70
CA ASP A 128 3.75 25.08 -5.05
C ASP A 128 5.24 25.46 -5.17
N GLY A 129 5.56 26.23 -6.21
CA GLY A 129 6.94 26.55 -6.56
C GLY A 129 7.78 25.30 -6.76
N SER A 130 8.90 25.21 -6.03
CA SER A 130 9.83 24.08 -6.01
C SER A 130 9.38 22.92 -5.12
N THR A 131 8.13 22.94 -4.64
CA THR A 131 7.57 21.83 -3.88
C THR A 131 6.38 21.21 -4.61
N TYR A 132 6.18 19.92 -4.37
CA TYR A 132 4.97 19.21 -4.77
C TYR A 132 4.32 18.63 -3.52
N VAL A 133 3.12 19.12 -3.20
CA VAL A 133 2.41 18.79 -1.98
C VAL A 133 1.32 17.77 -2.28
N ILE A 134 1.22 16.73 -1.45
CA ILE A 134 0.17 15.73 -1.47
C ILE A 134 -0.50 15.70 -0.10
N ASP A 135 -1.76 16.14 -0.06
CA ASP A 135 -2.63 15.98 1.10
C ASP A 135 -3.44 14.71 0.94
N ILE A 136 -3.24 13.76 1.84
CA ILE A 136 -3.88 12.44 1.84
C ILE A 136 -4.80 12.40 3.05
N ALA A 137 -6.10 12.35 2.80
CA ALA A 137 -7.09 12.18 3.84
C ALA A 137 -7.70 10.78 3.73
N PRO A 138 -7.86 10.05 4.85
CA PRO A 138 -8.64 8.81 4.85
C PRO A 138 -9.99 9.10 4.19
N MET A 139 -10.37 8.28 3.19
CA MET A 139 -11.73 8.38 2.70
C MET A 139 -12.63 7.88 3.81
N ALA A 140 -13.33 8.80 4.48
CA ALA A 140 -14.54 8.43 5.18
C ALA A 140 -15.45 7.75 4.15
N ALA A 141 -15.92 6.53 4.44
CA ALA A 141 -16.91 5.84 3.60
C ALA A 141 -18.05 6.83 3.29
N GLY A 142 -18.17 7.21 2.02
CA GLY A 142 -18.74 8.50 1.65
C GLY A 142 -20.15 8.77 2.17
N THR A 143 -20.36 9.99 2.67
CA THR A 143 -21.54 10.74 2.25
C THR A 143 -21.13 11.53 1.01
N VAL A 144 -21.72 11.20 -0.14
CA VAL A 144 -21.62 11.98 -1.36
C VAL A 144 -22.28 13.35 -1.12
N ALA A 145 -21.47 14.38 -0.90
CA ALA A 145 -21.94 15.76 -0.94
C ALA A 145 -21.64 16.34 -2.33
N SER A 146 -22.59 16.19 -3.26
CA SER A 146 -22.71 17.09 -4.41
C SER A 146 -23.12 18.47 -3.91
N THR A 147 -22.29 19.46 -4.16
CA THR A 147 -22.52 20.88 -3.83
C THR A 147 -23.68 21.47 -4.65
N THR A 148 -24.60 22.20 -4.00
CA THR A 148 -25.10 23.53 -4.44
C THR A 148 -25.80 24.21 -3.25
N PRO A 149 -25.55 25.51 -2.98
CA PRO A 149 -26.11 26.23 -1.84
C PRO A 149 -27.51 26.79 -2.14
N GLY A 150 -28.46 26.60 -1.23
CA GLY A 150 -29.80 27.19 -1.37
C GLY A 150 -30.77 26.84 -0.26
N LEU A 151 -31.00 27.80 0.62
CA LEU A 151 -32.16 28.06 1.49
C LEU A 151 -33.05 26.87 1.98
N ALA A 152 -33.11 26.79 3.32
CA ALA A 152 -34.24 26.37 4.16
C ALA A 152 -34.85 24.97 3.96
N ALA A 153 -34.54 24.03 4.87
CA ALA A 153 -35.42 22.90 5.17
C ALA A 153 -35.19 22.33 6.59
N ASP A 154 -36.20 22.56 7.45
CA ASP A 154 -36.74 21.75 8.54
C ASP A 154 -35.82 20.79 9.36
N PRO A 155 -35.62 21.01 10.69
CA PRO A 155 -34.85 20.13 11.57
C PRO A 155 -35.54 18.80 11.93
N ALA A 156 -36.78 18.53 11.52
CA ALA A 156 -37.51 17.32 11.90
C ALA A 156 -37.26 16.07 11.02
N LYS A 157 -36.33 16.12 10.07
CA LYS A 157 -36.03 15.00 9.15
C LYS A 157 -34.56 14.58 9.09
N ARG A 158 -33.82 14.71 10.21
CA ARG A 158 -32.59 13.92 10.39
C ARG A 158 -32.98 12.48 10.69
N VAL A 159 -32.96 11.63 9.66
CA VAL A 159 -32.80 10.19 9.84
C VAL A 159 -31.45 10.02 10.55
N ALA A 160 -31.48 9.54 11.80
CA ALA A 160 -30.30 9.14 12.53
C ALA A 160 -29.48 8.21 11.63
N GLY A 161 -28.20 8.52 11.42
CA GLY A 161 -27.30 7.61 10.72
C GLY A 161 -27.33 6.28 11.47
N VAL A 162 -27.93 5.26 10.88
CA VAL A 162 -27.96 3.92 11.45
C VAL A 162 -26.52 3.44 11.45
N ASN A 163 -25.89 3.35 12.62
CA ASN A 163 -24.55 2.77 12.78
C ASN A 163 -24.51 1.36 12.20
N ALA A 164 -23.31 0.83 11.91
CA ALA A 164 -23.24 -0.56 11.44
C ALA A 164 -23.76 -1.39 12.60
N ALA A 165 -24.49 -2.45 12.33
CA ALA A 165 -24.88 -3.40 13.35
C ALA A 165 -24.25 -4.77 13.08
N ILE A 166 -23.93 -5.50 14.15
CA ILE A 166 -23.79 -6.95 14.06
C ILE A 166 -25.20 -7.51 13.82
N SER A 167 -25.40 -8.16 12.68
CA SER A 167 -26.66 -8.80 12.33
C SER A 167 -26.72 -10.25 12.78
N ASN A 168 -25.57 -10.91 12.94
CA ASN A 168 -25.50 -12.28 13.45
C ASN A 168 -24.15 -12.58 14.10
N VAL A 169 -24.16 -13.47 15.09
CA VAL A 169 -22.95 -14.08 15.67
C VAL A 169 -23.14 -15.59 15.61
N ASP A 170 -22.34 -16.27 14.80
CA ASP A 170 -22.38 -17.73 14.65
C ASP A 170 -21.07 -18.35 15.13
N PHE A 171 -21.18 -19.57 15.64
CA PHE A 171 -20.04 -20.37 16.07
C PHE A 171 -20.07 -21.72 15.37
N ARG A 172 -18.92 -22.15 14.86
CA ARG A 172 -18.73 -23.51 14.36
C ARG A 172 -17.40 -24.09 14.79
N ARG A 173 -17.44 -25.38 15.09
CA ARG A 173 -16.24 -26.21 15.18
C ARG A 173 -15.78 -26.60 13.79
N THR A 174 -14.50 -26.42 13.47
CA THR A 174 -13.89 -26.92 12.24
C THR A 174 -13.49 -28.40 12.38
N PRO A 175 -13.28 -29.14 11.28
CA PRO A 175 -12.81 -30.54 11.35
C PRO A 175 -11.46 -30.71 12.06
N THR A 176 -10.62 -29.66 12.07
CA THR A 176 -9.33 -29.62 12.76
C THR A 176 -9.46 -29.34 14.26
N GLY A 177 -10.67 -29.14 14.78
CA GLY A 177 -10.92 -28.84 16.19
C GLY A 177 -10.77 -27.36 16.56
N ALA A 178 -10.65 -26.47 15.58
CA ALA A 178 -10.63 -25.03 15.80
C ALA A 178 -12.04 -24.49 16.05
N ALA A 179 -12.11 -23.40 16.81
CA ALA A 179 -13.32 -22.58 16.97
C ALA A 179 -13.36 -21.51 15.89
N GLN A 180 -14.39 -21.51 15.06
CA GLN A 180 -14.64 -20.45 14.09
C GLN A 180 -15.84 -19.62 14.53
N ILE A 181 -15.59 -18.37 14.90
CA ILE A 181 -16.60 -17.35 15.22
C ILE A 181 -16.82 -16.50 13.98
N ARG A 182 -18.06 -16.40 13.51
CA ARG A 182 -18.43 -15.56 12.35
C ARG A 182 -19.38 -14.47 12.79
N LEU A 183 -18.96 -13.23 12.56
CA LEU A 183 -19.76 -12.04 12.82
C LEU A 183 -20.29 -11.55 11.48
N GLN A 184 -21.60 -11.61 11.31
CA GLN A 184 -22.24 -10.95 10.18
C GLN A 184 -22.46 -9.49 10.55
N LEU A 185 -21.94 -8.61 9.71
CA LEU A 185 -22.01 -7.18 9.81
C LEU A 185 -22.95 -6.67 8.72
N THR A 186 -23.79 -5.72 9.08
CA THR A 186 -24.66 -5.02 8.11
C THR A 186 -23.87 -4.17 7.11
N ARG A 187 -22.57 -3.94 7.35
CA ARG A 187 -21.65 -3.24 6.45
C ARG A 187 -20.29 -3.92 6.42
N GLU A 188 -19.65 -3.81 5.27
CA GLU A 188 -18.39 -4.51 4.95
C GLU A 188 -17.14 -3.78 5.45
N ASN A 189 -17.28 -2.60 6.05
CA ASN A 189 -16.16 -1.74 6.46
C ASN A 189 -16.24 -1.41 7.96
N ALA A 190 -16.56 -2.39 8.81
CA ALA A 190 -16.47 -2.20 10.26
C ALA A 190 -15.00 -2.08 10.67
N LEU A 191 -14.70 -1.11 11.53
CA LEU A 191 -13.38 -0.99 12.15
C LEU A 191 -13.28 -2.05 13.25
N VAL A 192 -12.51 -3.10 13.00
CA VAL A 192 -12.34 -4.22 13.94
C VAL A 192 -10.92 -4.26 14.46
N ASP A 193 -10.76 -4.23 15.78
CA ASP A 193 -9.49 -4.43 16.47
C ASP A 193 -9.51 -5.78 17.21
N LEU A 194 -8.49 -6.61 17.01
CA LEU A 194 -8.37 -7.92 17.64
C LEU A 194 -7.21 -7.92 18.62
N ASN A 195 -7.52 -8.22 19.87
CA ASN A 195 -6.56 -8.27 20.96
C ASN A 195 -6.64 -9.63 21.66
N ALA A 196 -5.56 -10.40 21.65
CA ALA A 196 -5.44 -11.63 22.43
C ALA A 196 -4.66 -11.34 23.73
N ASP A 197 -5.30 -11.53 24.88
CA ASP A 197 -4.73 -11.32 26.20
C ASP A 197 -4.89 -12.59 27.06
N GLY A 198 -3.79 -13.32 27.23
CA GLY A 198 -3.75 -14.54 28.04
C GLY A 198 -4.76 -15.59 27.55
N GLN A 199 -5.84 -15.77 28.31
CA GLN A 199 -6.94 -16.72 28.04
C GLN A 199 -8.21 -16.03 27.50
N ARG A 200 -8.08 -14.83 26.93
CA ARG A 200 -9.17 -14.10 26.30
C ARG A 200 -8.78 -13.54 24.94
N VAL A 201 -9.72 -13.55 24.01
CA VAL A 201 -9.61 -12.86 22.71
C VAL A 201 -10.74 -11.84 22.63
N ASN A 202 -10.39 -10.57 22.49
CA ASN A 202 -11.34 -9.47 22.38
C ASN A 202 -11.36 -8.96 20.94
N ILE A 203 -12.56 -8.87 20.38
CA ILE A 203 -12.85 -8.24 19.10
C ILE A 203 -13.60 -6.95 19.41
N ASP A 204 -12.97 -5.80 19.17
CA ASP A 204 -13.54 -4.48 19.36
C ASP A 204 -13.99 -3.91 18.02
N LEU A 205 -15.30 -3.75 17.86
CA LEU A 205 -15.89 -3.19 16.65
C LEU A 205 -16.31 -1.74 16.92
N GLN A 206 -15.62 -0.78 16.31
CA GLN A 206 -15.88 0.65 16.53
C GLN A 206 -17.06 1.12 15.67
N ASP A 207 -17.94 1.91 16.27
CA ASP A 207 -19.17 2.41 15.64
C ASP A 207 -20.06 1.30 15.05
N VAL A 208 -19.94 0.09 15.61
CA VAL A 208 -20.81 -1.05 15.34
C VAL A 208 -21.71 -1.31 16.54
N ASP A 209 -23.00 -1.11 16.37
CA ASP A 209 -24.03 -1.45 17.34
C ASP A 209 -24.33 -2.95 17.36
N VAL A 210 -24.84 -3.40 18.49
CA VAL A 210 -25.25 -4.78 18.72
C VAL A 210 -26.71 -4.79 19.17
N PRO A 211 -27.62 -5.43 18.40
CA PRO A 211 -29.01 -5.59 18.81
C PRO A 211 -29.13 -6.32 20.13
N GLU A 212 -30.18 -6.03 20.90
CA GLU A 212 -30.38 -6.65 22.22
C GLU A 212 -30.44 -8.17 22.20
N ALA A 213 -31.00 -8.74 21.14
CA ALA A 213 -31.05 -10.19 20.94
C ALA A 213 -29.67 -10.85 20.82
N LEU A 214 -28.64 -10.09 20.40
CA LEU A 214 -27.27 -10.57 20.28
C LEU A 214 -26.41 -10.20 21.50
N ARG A 215 -26.92 -9.41 22.46
CA ARG A 215 -26.23 -9.07 23.72
C ARG A 215 -26.29 -10.21 24.73
N GLN A 216 -25.67 -11.32 24.38
CA GLN A 216 -25.72 -12.53 25.18
C GLN A 216 -24.35 -13.21 25.27
N LYS A 217 -24.27 -14.13 26.23
CA LYS A 217 -23.14 -15.01 26.41
C LYS A 217 -23.52 -16.41 25.98
N LEU A 218 -22.83 -16.91 24.96
CA LEU A 218 -22.96 -18.27 24.45
C LEU A 218 -21.91 -19.15 25.14
N ASP A 219 -22.33 -20.30 25.63
CA ASP A 219 -21.43 -21.36 26.10
C ASP A 219 -21.14 -22.31 24.94
N VAL A 220 -19.86 -22.54 24.66
CA VAL A 220 -19.38 -23.39 23.56
C VAL A 220 -18.45 -24.50 24.06
N THR A 221 -18.46 -24.78 25.37
CA THR A 221 -17.58 -25.78 26.01
C THR A 221 -17.77 -27.20 25.46
N ASP A 222 -19.01 -27.57 25.10
CA ASP A 222 -19.36 -28.93 24.63
C ASP A 222 -18.88 -29.22 23.21
N PHE A 223 -18.38 -28.21 22.49
CA PHE A 223 -17.95 -28.34 21.10
C PHE A 223 -16.49 -28.76 20.95
N ALA A 224 -15.79 -29.10 22.05
CA ALA A 224 -14.41 -29.58 22.03
C ALA A 224 -13.48 -28.69 21.17
N THR A 225 -13.59 -27.38 21.39
CA THR A 225 -12.72 -26.33 20.84
C THR A 225 -11.97 -25.62 21.96
N PRO A 226 -10.90 -24.87 21.67
CA PRO A 226 -10.25 -24.02 22.68
C PRO A 226 -11.19 -22.95 23.26
N ALA A 227 -12.16 -22.46 22.48
CA ALA A 227 -13.15 -21.51 22.96
C ALA A 227 -14.11 -22.16 23.96
N GLN A 228 -14.35 -21.47 25.09
CA GLN A 228 -15.29 -21.87 26.13
C GLN A 228 -16.57 -21.04 26.11
N SER A 229 -16.46 -19.72 25.88
CA SER A 229 -17.63 -18.86 25.79
C SER A 229 -17.42 -17.70 24.85
N ILE A 230 -18.49 -17.22 24.22
CA ILE A 230 -18.51 -16.03 23.36
C ILE A 230 -19.51 -15.05 23.96
N GLU A 231 -19.04 -13.88 24.37
CA GLU A 231 -19.87 -12.84 24.98
C GLU A 231 -19.87 -11.59 24.10
N THR A 232 -21.05 -11.19 23.67
CA THR A 232 -21.23 -10.02 22.80
C THR A 232 -21.89 -8.90 23.61
N THR A 233 -21.27 -7.72 23.61
CA THR A 233 -21.68 -6.57 24.44
C THR A 233 -21.67 -5.28 23.64
N GLN A 234 -22.53 -4.33 24.03
CA GLN A 234 -22.47 -2.95 23.54
C GLN A 234 -21.58 -2.13 24.48
N ASN A 235 -20.65 -1.38 23.92
CA ASN A 235 -19.79 -0.42 24.60
C ASN A 235 -20.11 1.02 24.16
N ALA A 236 -19.51 2.01 24.83
CA ALA A 236 -19.69 3.43 24.48
C ALA A 236 -19.11 3.82 23.11
N LYS A 237 -18.20 3.01 22.55
CA LYS A 237 -17.51 3.27 21.28
C LYS A 237 -17.93 2.30 20.15
N GLY A 238 -18.94 1.45 20.37
CA GLY A 238 -19.35 0.39 19.45
C GLY A 238 -19.70 -0.90 20.18
N SER A 239 -19.24 -2.05 19.70
CA SER A 239 -19.51 -3.35 20.31
C SER A 239 -18.23 -4.14 20.56
N ARG A 240 -18.30 -5.07 21.51
CA ARG A 240 -17.20 -5.97 21.85
C ARG A 240 -17.69 -7.40 21.86
N VAL A 241 -16.97 -8.28 21.16
CA VAL A 241 -17.12 -9.73 21.25
C VAL A 241 -15.90 -10.28 21.99
N ALA A 242 -16.13 -10.79 23.20
CA ALA A 242 -15.10 -11.38 24.04
C ALA A 242 -15.22 -12.90 24.02
N VAL A 243 -14.15 -13.58 23.64
CA VAL A 243 -14.06 -15.04 23.62
C VAL A 243 -13.16 -15.49 24.76
N ALA A 244 -13.69 -16.31 25.67
CA ALA A 244 -12.89 -16.99 26.68
C ALA A 244 -12.29 -18.25 26.06
N VAL A 245 -11.00 -18.46 26.23
CA VAL A 245 -10.24 -19.55 25.62
C VAL A 245 -9.50 -20.32 26.70
N ASN A 246 -9.40 -21.64 26.56
CA ASN A 246 -8.65 -22.52 27.45
C ASN A 246 -7.45 -23.12 26.74
N GLY A 247 -6.33 -23.22 27.46
CA GLY A 247 -5.07 -23.76 26.95
C GLY A 247 -4.32 -22.80 26.02
N ALA A 248 -3.25 -23.30 25.41
CA ALA A 248 -2.49 -22.55 24.42
C ALA A 248 -3.25 -22.56 23.09
N PHE A 249 -3.29 -21.43 22.41
CA PHE A 249 -4.02 -21.25 21.16
C PHE A 249 -3.28 -20.35 20.18
N GLU A 250 -3.71 -20.42 18.93
CA GLU A 250 -3.33 -19.51 17.86
C GLU A 250 -4.60 -18.91 17.27
N THR A 251 -4.53 -17.65 16.85
CA THR A 251 -5.65 -16.91 16.28
C THR A 251 -5.37 -16.52 14.84
N MET A 252 -6.34 -16.71 13.96
CA MET A 252 -6.35 -16.12 12.63
C MET A 252 -7.67 -15.40 12.42
N ALA A 253 -7.62 -14.19 11.85
CA ALA A 253 -8.82 -13.44 11.53
C ALA A 253 -8.74 -12.85 10.14
N TYR A 254 -9.89 -12.80 9.48
CA TYR A 254 -10.03 -12.18 8.17
C TYR A 254 -11.46 -11.68 8.01
N GLN A 255 -11.64 -10.73 7.11
CA GLN A 255 -12.95 -10.21 6.77
C GLN A 255 -13.17 -10.34 5.27
N THR A 256 -14.33 -10.87 4.90
CA THR A 256 -14.77 -11.00 3.50
C THR A 256 -16.11 -10.31 3.37
N GLY A 257 -16.13 -9.14 2.75
CA GLY A 257 -17.33 -8.31 2.67
C GLY A 257 -17.89 -8.01 4.07
N GLY A 258 -19.19 -8.24 4.24
CA GLY A 258 -19.90 -8.06 5.52
C GLY A 258 -19.70 -9.17 6.55
N GLU A 259 -18.76 -10.09 6.37
CA GLU A 259 -18.52 -11.19 7.31
C GLU A 259 -17.10 -11.10 7.89
N TYR A 260 -17.00 -10.99 9.21
CA TYR A 260 -15.73 -11.07 9.94
C TYR A 260 -15.60 -12.46 10.58
N VAL A 261 -14.49 -13.14 10.31
CA VAL A 261 -14.24 -14.50 10.77
C VAL A 261 -13.02 -14.51 11.68
N LEU A 262 -13.19 -15.03 12.89
CA LEU A 262 -12.11 -15.37 13.82
C LEU A 262 -12.02 -16.88 13.95
N GLU A 263 -10.84 -17.43 13.66
CA GLU A 263 -10.48 -18.81 13.93
C GLU A 263 -9.51 -18.89 15.12
N ILE A 264 -9.82 -19.78 16.07
CA ILE A 264 -9.01 -20.06 17.25
C ILE A 264 -8.66 -21.55 17.25
N SER A 265 -7.38 -21.85 17.00
CA SER A 265 -6.86 -23.21 16.89
C SER A 265 -6.08 -23.59 18.15
N PRO A 266 -6.18 -24.84 18.62
CA PRO A 266 -5.33 -25.31 19.72
C PRO A 266 -3.87 -25.28 19.29
N LYS A 267 -3.00 -24.71 20.12
CA LYS A 267 -1.57 -24.74 19.88
C LYS A 267 -1.04 -26.09 20.35
N VAL A 268 -0.67 -26.94 19.40
CA VAL A 268 -0.09 -28.25 19.69
C VAL A 268 1.43 -28.10 19.73
N ASP A 269 2.03 -28.21 20.91
CA ASP A 269 3.48 -28.32 21.00
C ASP A 269 3.90 -29.64 20.31
N PRO A 270 4.87 -29.62 19.37
CA PRO A 270 5.25 -30.79 18.57
C PRO A 270 5.88 -31.96 19.37
N VAL A 271 5.86 -31.90 20.70
CA VAL A 271 6.40 -32.93 21.60
C VAL A 271 5.30 -33.75 22.31
N ALA A 272 4.02 -33.35 22.20
CA ALA A 272 2.91 -34.02 22.89
C ALA A 272 2.05 -34.94 21.99
N ALA A 273 2.54 -35.35 20.82
CA ALA A 273 1.95 -36.45 20.05
C ALA A 273 2.44 -37.81 20.59
N GLY A 274 2.21 -38.04 21.87
CA GLY A 274 2.39 -39.33 22.53
C GLY A 274 1.03 -39.87 22.92
N ASP A 275 0.70 -41.03 22.36
CA ASP A 275 -0.41 -41.93 22.71
C ASP A 275 -1.73 -41.80 21.92
N GLY A 276 -1.76 -42.51 20.79
CA GLY A 276 -2.70 -43.61 20.63
C GLY A 276 -4.19 -43.29 20.49
N SER A 277 -4.63 -42.81 19.33
CA SER A 277 -5.85 -43.34 18.71
C SER A 277 -5.89 -43.09 17.20
N VAL A 278 -6.21 -44.16 16.48
CA VAL A 278 -6.24 -44.25 15.02
C VAL A 278 -7.52 -43.62 14.51
N SER A 279 -7.43 -42.69 13.55
CA SER A 279 -8.55 -42.35 12.68
C SER A 279 -8.03 -42.10 11.28
N VAL A 280 -8.55 -42.92 10.37
CA VAL A 280 -8.11 -43.16 9.01
C VAL A 280 -8.56 -42.01 8.10
N GLY A 281 -7.60 -41.43 7.38
CA GLY A 281 -7.84 -40.79 6.09
C GLY A 281 -7.90 -39.26 6.07
N GLN A 282 -6.74 -38.62 5.88
CA GLN A 282 -6.55 -37.62 4.81
C GLN A 282 -5.09 -37.19 4.73
N ALA A 283 -4.67 -36.87 3.51
CA ALA A 283 -3.29 -36.68 3.09
C ALA A 283 -2.51 -35.75 4.04
N ALA A 284 -1.37 -36.26 4.51
CA ALA A 284 -0.41 -35.52 5.31
C ALA A 284 0.01 -34.25 4.58
N ASP A 285 -0.41 -33.09 5.12
CA ASP A 285 0.21 -31.82 4.79
C ASP A 285 1.62 -31.85 5.38
N LYS A 286 2.59 -32.22 4.54
CA LYS A 286 4.01 -32.30 4.94
C LYS A 286 4.51 -30.87 5.08
N GLY A 287 4.41 -30.32 6.28
CA GLY A 287 5.17 -29.14 6.67
C GLY A 287 6.64 -29.30 6.26
N TYR A 288 7.21 -28.25 5.68
CA TYR A 288 8.61 -28.23 5.24
C TYR A 288 9.52 -28.43 6.46
N THR A 289 10.15 -29.60 6.55
CA THR A 289 11.06 -30.01 7.64
C THR A 289 12.53 -29.82 7.26
N GLY A 290 12.81 -29.21 6.11
CA GLY A 290 14.16 -28.97 5.60
C GLY A 290 14.87 -27.82 6.29
N LYS A 291 16.21 -27.84 6.28
CA LYS A 291 17.02 -26.69 6.70
C LYS A 291 16.83 -25.55 5.68
N PRO A 292 16.72 -24.27 6.11
CA PRO A 292 16.66 -23.16 5.18
C PRO A 292 17.97 -23.07 4.39
N VAL A 293 17.87 -23.05 3.06
CA VAL A 293 19.03 -22.91 2.16
C VAL A 293 18.73 -21.85 1.11
N THR A 294 19.66 -20.92 0.96
CA THR A 294 19.61 -19.87 -0.06
C THR A 294 20.29 -20.37 -1.33
N PHE A 295 19.59 -20.28 -2.48
CA PHE A 295 20.13 -20.65 -3.79
C PHE A 295 20.08 -19.46 -4.74
N ASN A 296 21.12 -19.32 -5.58
CA ASN A 296 21.18 -18.30 -6.62
C ASN A 296 21.63 -18.95 -7.94
N PHE A 297 20.69 -19.10 -8.86
CA PHE A 297 20.89 -19.64 -10.19
C PHE A 297 20.78 -18.51 -11.22
N GLN A 298 21.73 -18.43 -12.13
CA GLN A 298 21.72 -17.45 -13.22
C GLN A 298 21.98 -18.17 -14.53
N ASP A 299 20.97 -18.20 -15.39
CA ASP A 299 21.00 -18.81 -16.72
C ASP A 299 21.56 -20.25 -16.73
N ILE A 300 20.99 -21.11 -15.88
CA ILE A 300 21.40 -22.52 -15.75
C ILE A 300 20.29 -23.45 -16.29
N PRO A 301 20.63 -24.56 -16.98
CA PRO A 301 19.64 -25.54 -17.41
C PRO A 301 18.79 -26.05 -16.25
N VAL A 302 17.47 -26.14 -16.45
CA VAL A 302 16.49 -26.56 -15.43
C VAL A 302 16.89 -27.90 -14.79
N ARG A 303 17.36 -28.85 -15.60
CA ARG A 303 17.79 -30.18 -15.12
C ARG A 303 18.94 -30.10 -14.11
N THR A 304 19.91 -29.22 -14.34
CA THR A 304 21.04 -29.02 -13.43
C THR A 304 20.58 -28.44 -12.10
N VAL A 305 19.64 -27.50 -12.13
CA VAL A 305 19.05 -26.90 -10.93
C VAL A 305 18.31 -27.95 -10.10
N LEU A 306 17.48 -28.78 -10.73
CA LEU A 306 16.72 -29.84 -10.05
C LEU A 306 17.61 -30.89 -9.39
N ASN A 307 18.72 -31.26 -10.03
CA ASN A 307 19.70 -32.18 -9.46
C ASN A 307 20.38 -31.58 -8.22
N LEU A 308 20.82 -30.31 -8.30
CA LEU A 308 21.49 -29.66 -7.17
C LEU A 308 20.57 -29.52 -5.95
N ILE A 309 19.30 -29.17 -6.16
CA ILE A 309 18.30 -29.11 -5.09
C ILE A 309 18.06 -30.49 -4.49
N GLY A 310 17.99 -31.54 -5.33
CA GLY A 310 17.86 -32.93 -4.89
C GLY A 310 19.01 -33.36 -3.98
N ASP A 311 20.25 -33.09 -4.39
CA ASP A 311 21.46 -33.42 -3.62
C ASP A 311 21.50 -32.70 -2.27
N GLU A 312 21.21 -31.40 -2.24
CA GLU A 312 21.21 -30.59 -1.00
C GLU A 312 20.08 -30.99 -0.04
N ALA A 313 18.89 -31.24 -0.57
CA ALA A 313 17.74 -31.70 0.22
C ALA A 313 17.81 -33.18 0.59
N LYS A 314 18.81 -33.93 0.10
CA LYS A 314 18.91 -35.40 0.17
C LYS A 314 17.65 -36.11 -0.32
N MET A 315 17.04 -35.56 -1.36
CA MET A 315 15.82 -36.08 -1.97
C MET A 315 16.16 -36.72 -3.31
N ASN A 316 15.57 -37.88 -3.59
CA ASN A 316 15.69 -38.52 -4.89
C ASN A 316 14.77 -37.81 -5.89
N VAL A 317 15.35 -36.97 -6.75
CA VAL A 317 14.64 -36.27 -7.82
C VAL A 317 14.79 -37.04 -9.13
N VAL A 318 13.68 -37.41 -9.76
CA VAL A 318 13.67 -38.05 -11.10
C VAL A 318 12.99 -37.10 -12.07
N VAL A 319 13.72 -36.68 -13.10
CA VAL A 319 13.27 -35.67 -14.08
C VAL A 319 12.98 -36.35 -15.42
N ALA A 320 11.86 -36.00 -16.05
CA ALA A 320 11.53 -36.51 -17.38
C ALA A 320 12.40 -35.89 -18.49
N ASP A 321 12.60 -36.64 -19.58
CA ASP A 321 13.47 -36.21 -20.69
C ASP A 321 12.98 -34.93 -21.40
N THR A 322 11.68 -34.63 -21.29
CA THR A 322 11.03 -33.45 -21.87
C THR A 322 11.29 -32.15 -21.12
N VAL A 323 11.96 -32.19 -19.97
CA VAL A 323 12.28 -30.98 -19.20
C VAL A 323 13.50 -30.30 -19.79
N SER A 324 13.26 -29.21 -20.51
CA SER A 324 14.27 -28.37 -21.18
C SER A 324 14.05 -26.89 -20.88
N GLY A 325 15.12 -26.09 -20.91
CA GLY A 325 15.09 -24.63 -20.71
C GLY A 325 16.13 -24.16 -19.70
N ASN A 326 16.31 -22.85 -19.61
CA ASN A 326 17.21 -22.21 -18.65
C ASN A 326 16.40 -21.45 -17.59
N VAL A 327 16.93 -21.40 -16.37
CA VAL A 327 16.32 -20.74 -15.23
C VAL A 327 17.30 -19.76 -14.58
N THR A 328 16.77 -18.58 -14.26
CA THR A 328 17.41 -17.60 -13.38
C THR A 328 16.52 -17.40 -12.17
N LEU A 329 17.00 -17.75 -10.98
CA LEU A 329 16.18 -17.90 -9.79
C LEU A 329 17.01 -17.64 -8.54
N ARG A 330 16.49 -16.80 -7.64
CA ARG A 330 17.09 -16.55 -6.33
C ARG A 330 16.09 -16.94 -5.24
N LEU A 331 16.41 -18.02 -4.51
CA LEU A 331 15.68 -18.45 -3.32
C LEU A 331 16.46 -17.97 -2.10
N ILE A 332 15.77 -17.26 -1.22
CA ILE A 332 16.29 -16.78 0.06
C ILE A 332 15.66 -17.58 1.19
#